data_AF-A0A820ET51-F1
#
_entry.id   AF-A0A820ET51-F1
#
_cell.length_a   1.000
_cell.length_b   1.000
_cell.length_c   1.000
_cell.angle_alpha   90.00
_cell.angle_beta   90.00
_cell.angle_gamma   90.00
#
_symmetry.space_group_name_H-M   'P 1'
#
loop_
_entity.id
_entity.type
_entity.pdbx_description
1 polymer ?
#
loop_
_entity_poly.entity_id
_entity_poly.type
_entity_poly.pdbx_seq_one_letter_code
_entity_poly.pdbx_strand_id
1 'polypeptide(L)'
;SSLDIIIDTIKKIMSYRDEIDSKEDAIDKQHDLPVYHRIQYILNDFISHINQFNNEKKKSFYSITLIFLQFDKTLAPLVGKLLIKIAQNKEDIEDGLKILEENLSKNYFERILTELSSFIKKTDSCPFIQFLNVDEKLNLVEWFIKEKNRSLLFLDLLINDIFKQSGVNREQCQNLLRYLRQSKNLFIKEQTMTYCISWEDAEINNDDQMSVSDQSSDSDIS
;
A
#
# COMPACT_ATOMS: atom_id res chain seq x y z
N SER A 1 4.47 32.15 -1.38
CA SER A 1 3.17 31.60 -1.82
C SER A 1 3.28 30.07 -1.99
N SER A 2 2.18 29.32 -2.09
CA SER A 2 2.22 27.87 -2.38
C SER A 2 2.99 27.55 -3.67
N LEU A 3 2.88 28.43 -4.67
CA LEU A 3 3.59 28.34 -5.95
C LEU A 3 5.11 28.48 -5.78
N ASP A 4 5.55 29.37 -4.90
CA ASP A 4 7.00 29.60 -4.67
C ASP A 4 7.65 28.36 -4.04
N ILE A 5 6.98 27.68 -3.10
CA ILE A 5 7.47 26.44 -2.48
C ILE A 5 7.62 25.33 -3.52
N ILE A 6 6.67 25.24 -4.46
CA ILE A 6 6.72 24.29 -5.58
C ILE A 6 7.90 24.59 -6.49
N ILE A 7 8.02 25.84 -6.94
CA ILE A 7 9.06 26.28 -7.87
C ILE A 7 10.45 26.07 -7.25
N ASP A 8 10.61 26.40 -5.96
CA ASP A 8 11.87 26.21 -5.26
C ASP A 8 12.22 24.74 -5.07
N THR A 9 11.23 23.89 -4.80
CA THR A 9 11.42 22.43 -4.76
C THR A 9 11.89 21.90 -6.11
N ILE A 10 11.23 22.31 -7.20
CA ILE A 10 11.61 21.92 -8.56
C ILE A 10 13.04 22.38 -8.88
N LYS A 11 13.37 23.65 -8.62
CA LYS A 11 14.72 24.19 -8.86
C LYS A 11 15.79 23.44 -8.06
N LYS A 12 15.53 23.11 -6.80
CA LYS A 12 16.47 22.35 -5.97
C LYS A 12 16.69 20.95 -6.52
N ILE A 13 15.63 20.23 -6.89
CA ILE A 13 15.75 18.89 -7.48
C ILE A 13 16.49 18.97 -8.82
N MET A 14 16.16 19.94 -9.67
CA MET A 14 16.84 20.17 -10.95
C MET A 14 18.32 20.55 -10.78
N SER A 15 18.73 21.17 -9.67
CA SER A 15 20.14 21.49 -9.43
C SER A 15 21.04 20.26 -9.29
N TYR A 16 20.45 19.08 -9.10
CA TYR A 16 21.18 17.82 -9.02
C TYR A 16 21.26 17.07 -10.36
N ARG A 17 20.78 17.66 -11.47
CA ARG A 17 20.69 17.02 -12.79
C ARG A 17 22.00 16.39 -13.25
N ASP A 18 23.06 17.18 -13.26
CA ASP A 18 24.34 16.77 -13.81
C ASP A 18 24.93 15.59 -13.02
N GLU A 19 24.62 15.51 -11.72
CA GLU A 19 25.02 14.38 -10.88
C GLU A 19 24.22 13.12 -11.23
N ILE A 20 22.93 13.24 -11.56
CA ILE A 20 22.11 12.08 -11.95
C ILE A 20 22.49 11.58 -13.35
N ASP A 21 22.62 12.49 -14.32
CA ASP A 21 23.03 12.19 -15.70
C ASP A 21 24.43 11.53 -15.75
N SER A 22 25.28 11.79 -14.76
CA SER A 22 26.63 11.21 -14.66
C SER A 22 26.69 9.76 -14.16
N LYS A 23 25.56 9.12 -13.83
CA LYS A 23 25.52 7.77 -13.22
C LYS A 23 25.02 6.73 -14.22
N GLU A 24 25.95 5.94 -14.78
CA GLU A 24 25.68 4.87 -15.77
C GLU A 24 24.68 3.79 -15.29
N ASP A 25 24.66 3.45 -13.99
CA ASP A 25 23.79 2.40 -13.39
C ASP A 25 22.71 2.97 -12.44
N ALA A 26 22.30 4.23 -12.61
CA ALA A 26 21.42 4.92 -11.66
C ALA A 26 20.11 4.17 -11.40
N ILE A 27 19.52 3.53 -12.41
CA ILE A 27 18.23 2.86 -12.30
C ILE A 27 18.31 1.65 -11.35
N ASP A 28 19.42 0.91 -11.33
CA ASP A 28 19.53 -0.35 -10.58
C ASP A 28 20.06 -0.19 -9.15
N LYS A 29 20.80 0.90 -8.88
CA LYS A 29 21.33 1.24 -7.54
C LYS A 29 20.89 2.61 -7.02
N GLN A 30 19.74 3.10 -7.49
CA GLN A 30 19.22 4.45 -7.19
C GLN A 30 19.23 4.78 -5.69
N HIS A 31 18.93 3.82 -4.81
CA HIS A 31 18.84 4.03 -3.36
C HIS A 31 20.20 4.25 -2.67
N ASP A 32 21.30 3.87 -3.32
CA ASP A 32 22.66 3.99 -2.78
C ASP A 32 23.36 5.29 -3.20
N LEU A 33 22.72 6.07 -4.09
CA LEU A 33 23.32 7.29 -4.61
C LEU A 33 23.15 8.45 -3.60
N PRO A 34 24.22 9.20 -3.26
CA PRO A 34 24.12 10.38 -2.40
C PRO A 34 23.09 11.42 -2.89
N VAL A 35 22.95 11.56 -4.21
CA VAL A 35 21.96 12.44 -4.84
C VAL A 35 20.52 12.04 -4.50
N TYR A 36 20.24 10.73 -4.43
CA TYR A 36 18.91 10.21 -4.12
C TYR A 36 18.48 10.59 -2.71
N HIS A 37 19.37 10.46 -1.72
CA HIS A 37 19.07 10.84 -0.34
C HIS A 37 18.86 12.36 -0.17
N ARG A 38 19.60 13.19 -0.91
CA ARG A 38 19.38 14.65 -0.91
C ARG A 38 18.02 15.02 -1.50
N ILE A 39 17.64 14.40 -2.61
CA ILE A 39 16.31 14.61 -3.21
C ILE A 39 15.21 14.09 -2.30
N GLN A 40 15.41 12.93 -1.66
CA GLN A 40 14.46 12.40 -0.68
C GLN A 40 14.25 13.37 0.49
N TYR A 41 15.31 14.00 1.00
CA TYR A 41 15.21 15.03 2.05
C TYR A 41 14.35 16.22 1.58
N ILE A 42 14.62 16.74 0.37
CA ILE A 42 13.83 17.85 -0.21
C ILE A 42 12.36 17.47 -0.37
N LEU A 43 12.06 16.25 -0.83
CA LEU A 43 10.70 15.77 -0.99
C LEU A 43 9.99 15.58 0.35
N ASN A 44 10.70 15.15 1.41
CA ASN A 44 10.15 15.05 2.76
C ASN A 44 9.83 16.42 3.36
N ASP A 45 10.71 17.41 3.15
CA ASP A 45 10.43 18.80 3.53
C ASP A 45 9.19 19.30 2.78
N PHE A 46 9.10 19.01 1.48
CA PHE A 46 7.97 19.39 0.65
C PHE A 46 6.64 18.78 1.12
N ILE A 47 6.64 17.51 1.55
CA ILE A 47 5.47 16.84 2.14
C ILE A 47 4.95 17.61 3.36
N SER A 48 5.84 18.09 4.21
CA SER A 48 5.47 18.84 5.42
C SER A 48 4.71 20.13 5.06
N HIS A 49 5.07 20.77 3.94
CA HIS A 49 4.37 21.93 3.41
C HIS A 49 3.03 21.53 2.76
N ILE A 50 2.98 20.45 1.97
CA ILE A 50 1.74 19.97 1.32
C ILE A 50 0.67 19.60 2.35
N ASN A 51 1.08 19.01 3.48
CA ASN A 51 0.14 18.62 4.53
C ASN A 51 -0.64 19.80 5.12
N GLN A 52 -0.12 21.03 4.98
CA GLN A 52 -0.79 22.26 5.43
C GLN A 52 -1.75 22.84 4.40
N PHE A 53 -1.81 22.28 3.19
CA PHE A 53 -2.63 22.82 2.09
C PHE A 53 -4.04 22.23 2.11
N ASN A 54 -5.00 22.97 1.54
CA ASN A 54 -6.35 22.46 1.32
C ASN A 54 -6.40 21.45 0.15
N ASN A 55 -7.50 20.70 0.05
CA ASN A 55 -7.63 19.58 -0.89
C ASN A 55 -7.53 20.03 -2.37
N GLU A 56 -8.09 21.18 -2.73
CA GLU A 56 -7.98 21.70 -4.11
C GLU A 56 -6.53 21.98 -4.50
N LYS A 57 -5.75 22.58 -3.59
CA LYS A 57 -4.32 22.80 -3.81
C LYS A 57 -3.57 21.48 -3.86
N LYS A 58 -3.91 20.48 -3.04
CA LYS A 58 -3.32 19.13 -3.11
C LYS A 58 -3.49 18.49 -4.49
N LYS A 59 -4.65 18.67 -5.13
CA LYS A 59 -4.90 18.17 -6.50
C LYS A 59 -4.02 18.83 -7.55
N SER A 60 -3.68 20.11 -7.39
CA SER A 60 -2.76 20.78 -8.31
C SER A 60 -1.33 20.21 -8.30
N PHE A 61 -0.97 19.36 -7.32
CA PHE A 61 0.35 18.73 -7.26
C PHE A 61 0.53 17.50 -8.13
N TYR A 62 -0.55 16.84 -8.55
CA TYR A 62 -0.45 15.72 -9.51
C TYR A 62 0.28 16.16 -10.79
N SER A 63 0.03 17.39 -11.25
CA SER A 63 0.72 17.99 -12.39
C SER A 63 2.22 18.23 -12.16
N ILE A 64 2.68 18.40 -10.92
CA ILE A 64 4.10 18.63 -10.59
C ILE A 64 4.88 17.32 -10.58
N THR A 65 4.26 16.25 -10.08
CA THR A 65 4.84 14.91 -10.17
C THR A 65 5.07 14.45 -11.60
N LEU A 66 4.20 14.87 -12.53
CA LEU A 66 4.42 14.66 -13.96
C LEU A 66 5.68 15.39 -14.46
N ILE A 67 5.92 16.62 -14.01
CA ILE A 67 7.15 17.37 -14.36
C ILE A 67 8.40 16.65 -13.82
N PHE A 68 8.35 16.10 -12.61
CA PHE A 68 9.49 15.35 -12.06
C PHE A 68 9.83 14.10 -12.88
N LEU A 69 8.82 13.33 -13.32
CA LEU A 69 9.03 12.12 -14.12
C LEU A 69 9.46 12.40 -15.55
N GLN A 70 9.02 13.53 -16.13
CA GLN A 70 9.50 14.01 -17.42
C GLN A 70 10.98 14.41 -17.37
N PHE A 71 11.43 14.89 -16.21
CA PHE A 71 12.81 15.28 -16.00
C PHE A 71 13.71 14.07 -15.81
N ASP A 72 13.35 13.17 -14.89
CA ASP A 72 14.11 11.95 -14.65
C ASP A 72 13.22 10.81 -14.10
N LYS A 73 13.26 9.67 -14.77
CA LYS A 73 12.47 8.49 -14.42
C LYS A 73 13.00 7.77 -13.19
N THR A 74 14.28 7.91 -12.83
CA THR A 74 14.88 7.33 -11.61
C THR A 74 14.24 7.87 -10.31
N LEU A 75 13.54 9.00 -10.40
CA LEU A 75 12.79 9.58 -9.28
C LEU A 75 11.43 8.91 -9.05
N ALA A 76 11.00 8.00 -9.94
CA ALA A 76 9.71 7.32 -9.85
C ALA A 76 9.39 6.71 -8.47
N PRO A 77 10.32 6.05 -7.75
CA PRO A 77 10.00 5.51 -6.44
C PRO A 77 9.75 6.61 -5.40
N LEU A 78 10.50 7.72 -5.44
CA LEU A 78 10.31 8.84 -4.52
C LEU A 78 8.99 9.56 -4.82
N VAL A 79 8.69 9.77 -6.11
CA VAL A 79 7.42 10.34 -6.58
C VAL A 79 6.24 9.46 -6.18
N GLY A 80 6.33 8.14 -6.34
CA GLY A 80 5.28 7.22 -5.93
C GLY A 80 5.01 7.24 -4.43
N LYS A 81 6.07 7.26 -3.60
CA LYS A 81 5.94 7.40 -2.14
C LYS A 81 5.28 8.72 -1.77
N LEU A 82 5.66 9.82 -2.43
CA LEU A 82 5.05 11.13 -2.23
C LEU A 82 3.54 11.08 -2.52
N LEU A 83 3.15 10.56 -3.69
CA LEU A 83 1.75 10.47 -4.13
C LEU A 83 0.90 9.66 -3.16
N ILE A 84 1.39 8.50 -2.72
CA ILE A 84 0.72 7.66 -1.72
C ILE A 84 0.58 8.40 -0.38
N LYS A 85 1.61 9.14 0.04
CA LYS A 85 1.63 9.82 1.34
C LYS A 85 0.67 11.00 1.41
N ILE A 86 0.43 11.68 0.29
CA ILE A 86 -0.49 12.82 0.21
C ILE A 86 -1.93 12.43 -0.14
N ALA A 87 -2.16 11.18 -0.55
CA ALA A 87 -3.48 10.70 -0.94
C ALA A 87 -4.48 10.75 0.23
N GLN A 88 -5.71 11.16 -0.07
CA GLN A 88 -6.79 11.32 0.91
C GLN A 88 -7.92 10.31 0.71
N ASN A 89 -7.94 9.64 -0.44
CA ASN A 89 -8.91 8.61 -0.80
C ASN A 89 -8.26 7.59 -1.76
N LYS A 90 -9.02 6.58 -2.19
CA LYS A 90 -8.52 5.51 -3.07
C LYS A 90 -8.30 5.99 -4.51
N GLU A 91 -9.10 6.94 -4.98
CA GLU A 91 -8.98 7.54 -6.31
C GLU A 91 -7.68 8.34 -6.43
N ASP A 92 -7.30 9.08 -5.38
CA ASP A 92 -6.05 9.83 -5.29
C ASP A 92 -4.81 8.93 -5.45
N ILE A 93 -4.86 7.71 -4.88
CA ILE A 93 -3.79 6.72 -5.05
C ILE A 93 -3.76 6.24 -6.51
N GLU A 94 -4.90 5.83 -7.07
CA GLU A 94 -4.97 5.32 -8.45
C GLU A 94 -4.54 6.37 -9.48
N ASP A 95 -4.93 7.63 -9.31
CA ASP A 95 -4.52 8.72 -10.20
C ASP A 95 -3.01 8.95 -10.11
N GLY A 96 -2.42 8.84 -8.91
CA GLY A 96 -0.96 8.83 -8.75
C GLY A 96 -0.27 7.68 -9.47
N LEU A 97 -0.85 6.47 -9.41
CA LEU A 97 -0.30 5.30 -10.11
C LEU A 97 -0.41 5.43 -11.63
N LYS A 98 -1.50 6.01 -12.16
CA LYS A 98 -1.62 6.27 -13.60
C LYS A 98 -0.55 7.21 -14.11
N ILE A 99 -0.22 8.26 -13.36
CA ILE A 99 0.88 9.17 -13.72
C ILE A 99 2.20 8.39 -13.84
N LEU A 100 2.47 7.47 -12.91
CA LEU A 100 3.65 6.60 -13.01
C LEU A 100 3.56 5.66 -14.22
N GLU A 101 2.41 5.02 -14.46
CA GLU A 101 2.22 4.08 -15.57
C GLU A 101 2.39 4.75 -16.94
N GLU A 102 1.85 5.96 -17.12
CA GLU A 102 1.92 6.70 -18.39
C GLU A 102 3.34 7.19 -18.72
N ASN A 103 4.19 7.38 -17.71
CA ASN A 103 5.52 7.97 -17.88
C ASN A 103 6.67 6.94 -17.84
N LEU A 104 6.41 5.70 -17.42
CA LEU A 104 7.42 4.66 -17.23
C LEU A 104 7.23 3.49 -18.21
N SER A 105 8.30 2.76 -18.50
CA SER A 105 8.15 1.49 -19.23
C SER A 105 7.42 0.48 -18.35
N LYS A 106 6.64 -0.42 -18.96
CA LYS A 106 5.83 -1.41 -18.22
C LYS A 106 6.65 -2.18 -17.17
N ASN A 107 7.81 -2.71 -17.55
CA ASN A 107 8.67 -3.48 -16.64
C ASN A 107 9.17 -2.64 -15.47
N TYR A 108 9.54 -1.37 -15.72
CA TYR A 108 9.99 -0.49 -14.66
C TYR A 108 8.84 -0.08 -13.74
N PHE A 109 7.66 0.22 -14.30
CA PHE A 109 6.47 0.50 -13.50
C PHE A 109 6.08 -0.68 -12.59
N GLU A 110 6.09 -1.92 -13.09
CA GLU A 110 5.84 -3.11 -12.26
C GLU A 110 6.87 -3.24 -11.11
N ARG A 111 8.15 -2.93 -11.37
CA ARG A 111 9.18 -2.87 -10.33
C ARG A 111 8.88 -1.77 -9.30
N ILE A 112 8.42 -0.59 -9.73
CA ILE A 112 8.00 0.48 -8.82
C ILE A 112 6.80 0.04 -7.97
N LEU A 113 5.80 -0.65 -8.54
CA LEU A 113 4.66 -1.16 -7.76
C LEU A 113 5.10 -2.09 -6.63
N THR A 114 6.06 -2.98 -6.89
CA THR A 114 6.63 -3.87 -5.86
C THR A 114 7.33 -3.08 -4.75
N GLU A 115 8.10 -2.04 -5.10
CA GLU A 115 8.75 -1.18 -4.09
C GLU A 115 7.70 -0.41 -3.25
N LEU A 116 6.65 0.10 -3.89
CA LEU A 116 5.57 0.83 -3.21
C LEU A 116 4.70 -0.10 -2.34
N SER A 117 4.57 -1.38 -2.68
CA SER A 117 3.89 -2.39 -1.86
C SER A 117 4.52 -2.50 -0.47
N SER A 118 5.86 -2.57 -0.44
CA SER A 118 6.63 -2.58 0.81
C SER A 118 6.48 -1.27 1.61
N PHE A 119 6.24 -0.15 0.94
CA PHE A 119 6.01 1.14 1.58
C PHE A 119 4.62 1.20 2.22
N ILE A 120 3.56 0.85 1.49
CA ILE A 120 2.15 0.93 1.96
C ILE A 120 1.90 0.08 3.21
N LYS A 121 2.65 -1.02 3.39
CA LYS A 121 2.54 -1.87 4.59
C LYS A 121 2.84 -1.13 5.90
N LYS A 122 3.66 -0.07 5.89
CA LYS A 122 3.99 0.65 7.12
C LYS A 122 2.83 1.57 7.49
N THR A 123 2.40 1.49 8.75
CA THR A 123 1.17 2.12 9.26
C THR A 123 1.14 3.64 9.10
N ASP A 124 2.28 4.30 8.97
CA ASP A 124 2.46 5.75 8.83
C ASP A 124 2.75 6.21 7.39
N SER A 125 2.87 5.28 6.44
CA SER A 125 3.23 5.59 5.04
C SER A 125 2.11 6.28 4.26
N CYS A 126 0.86 5.98 4.58
CA CYS A 126 -0.33 6.52 3.93
C CYS A 126 -1.40 6.85 4.98
N PRO A 127 -1.57 8.13 5.36
CA PRO A 127 -2.55 8.53 6.36
C PRO A 127 -3.96 8.05 6.03
N PHE A 128 -4.36 8.09 4.75
CA PHE A 128 -5.67 7.57 4.32
C PHE A 128 -5.86 6.10 4.71
N ILE A 129 -4.92 5.21 4.34
CA ILE A 129 -5.00 3.77 4.64
C ILE A 129 -4.91 3.50 6.14
N GLN A 130 -4.16 4.31 6.88
CA GLN A 130 -3.98 4.19 8.33
C GLN A 130 -5.31 4.27 9.08
N PHE A 131 -6.23 5.15 8.65
CA PHE A 131 -7.51 5.35 9.32
C PHE A 131 -8.60 4.35 8.91
N LEU A 132 -8.33 3.46 7.96
CA LEU A 132 -9.28 2.44 7.54
C LEU A 132 -9.31 1.28 8.54
N ASN A 133 -10.51 0.80 8.85
CA ASN A 133 -10.70 -0.47 9.55
C ASN A 133 -10.39 -1.68 8.63
N VAL A 134 -10.45 -2.89 9.17
CA VAL A 134 -10.06 -4.12 8.45
C VAL A 134 -10.91 -4.36 7.21
N ASP A 135 -12.22 -4.18 7.30
CA ASP A 135 -13.15 -4.39 6.18
C ASP A 135 -12.98 -3.29 5.13
N GLU A 136 -12.77 -2.05 5.54
CA GLU A 136 -12.46 -0.94 4.64
C GLU A 136 -11.14 -1.16 3.90
N LYS A 137 -10.10 -1.67 4.58
CA LYS A 137 -8.84 -2.07 3.95
C LYS A 137 -9.06 -3.23 2.97
N LEU A 138 -9.87 -4.22 3.34
CA LEU A 138 -10.17 -5.35 2.45
C LEU A 138 -10.90 -4.88 1.18
N ASN A 139 -11.89 -4.00 1.33
CA ASN A 139 -12.62 -3.39 0.21
C ASN A 139 -11.71 -2.55 -0.68
N LEU A 140 -10.80 -1.76 -0.08
CA LEU A 140 -9.79 -1.00 -0.80
C LEU A 140 -8.90 -1.92 -1.65
N VAL A 141 -8.38 -2.98 -1.04
CA VAL A 141 -7.48 -3.92 -1.70
C VAL A 141 -8.20 -4.70 -2.81
N GLU A 142 -9.43 -5.14 -2.56
CA GLU A 142 -10.25 -5.80 -3.57
C GLU A 142 -10.50 -4.89 -4.78
N TRP A 143 -10.82 -3.61 -4.54
CA TRP A 143 -11.00 -2.63 -5.60
C TRP A 143 -9.74 -2.49 -6.47
N PHE A 144 -8.57 -2.36 -5.85
CA PHE A 144 -7.30 -2.28 -6.58
C PHE A 144 -6.96 -3.56 -7.35
N ILE A 145 -7.24 -4.73 -6.78
CA ILE A 145 -6.93 -6.03 -7.41
C ILE A 145 -7.89 -6.33 -8.56
N LYS A 146 -9.20 -6.23 -8.33
CA LYS A 146 -10.22 -6.70 -9.28
C LYS A 146 -10.58 -5.63 -10.30
N GLU A 147 -10.77 -4.38 -9.86
CA GLU A 147 -11.23 -3.32 -10.76
C GLU A 147 -10.07 -2.58 -11.44
N LYS A 148 -8.95 -2.36 -10.74
CA LYS A 148 -7.81 -1.61 -11.28
C LYS A 148 -6.65 -2.47 -11.78
N ASN A 149 -6.69 -3.79 -11.54
CA ASN A 149 -5.63 -4.71 -11.92
C ASN A 149 -4.25 -4.29 -11.36
N ARG A 150 -4.21 -3.75 -10.14
CA ARG A 150 -3.01 -3.27 -9.42
C ARG A 150 -2.56 -4.24 -8.33
N SER A 151 -2.67 -5.54 -8.60
CA SER A 151 -2.46 -6.58 -7.58
C SER A 151 -1.07 -6.53 -6.92
N LEU A 152 -0.01 -6.14 -7.65
CA LEU A 152 1.35 -6.05 -7.11
C LEU A 152 1.46 -5.04 -5.95
N LEU A 153 0.70 -3.94 -5.99
CA LEU A 153 0.81 -2.87 -5.00
C LEU A 153 0.25 -3.26 -3.63
N PHE A 154 -0.78 -4.11 -3.60
CA PHE A 154 -1.53 -4.42 -2.39
C PHE A 154 -1.39 -5.86 -1.92
N LEU A 155 -0.64 -6.69 -2.67
CA LEU A 155 -0.46 -8.10 -2.32
C LEU A 155 0.13 -8.28 -0.92
N ASP A 156 1.16 -7.49 -0.58
CA ASP A 156 1.80 -7.60 0.73
C ASP A 156 0.89 -7.12 1.86
N LEU A 157 0.15 -6.02 1.66
CA LEU A 157 -0.82 -5.54 2.65
C LEU A 157 -1.90 -6.61 2.91
N LEU A 158 -2.37 -7.26 1.85
CA LEU A 158 -3.38 -8.30 1.95
C LEU A 158 -2.90 -9.52 2.75
N ILE A 159 -1.81 -10.12 2.29
CA ILE A 159 -1.31 -11.41 2.81
C ILE A 159 -0.69 -11.25 4.21
N ASN A 160 0.02 -10.14 4.43
CA ASN A 160 0.81 -9.97 5.65
C ASN A 160 0.12 -9.17 6.75
N ASP A 161 -0.93 -8.40 6.43
CA ASP A 161 -1.70 -7.62 7.41
C ASP A 161 -3.17 -8.09 7.44
N ILE A 162 -3.95 -7.78 6.40
CA ILE A 162 -5.43 -7.92 6.42
C ILE A 162 -5.89 -9.35 6.73
N PHE A 163 -5.34 -10.36 6.04
CA PHE A 163 -5.77 -11.76 6.21
C PHE A 163 -5.53 -12.35 7.61
N LYS A 164 -4.66 -11.71 8.40
CA LYS A 164 -4.30 -12.15 9.74
C LYS A 164 -5.11 -11.44 10.83
N GLN A 165 -5.90 -10.42 10.48
CA GLN A 165 -6.66 -9.66 11.47
C GLN A 165 -7.92 -10.41 11.92
N SER A 166 -8.23 -10.33 13.22
CA SER A 166 -9.48 -10.86 13.77
C SER A 166 -10.68 -10.08 13.23
N GLY A 167 -11.77 -10.77 12.92
CA GLY A 167 -12.99 -10.15 12.41
C GLY A 167 -13.00 -9.83 10.91
N VAL A 168 -11.92 -10.13 10.18
CA VAL A 168 -11.90 -9.97 8.72
C VAL A 168 -12.97 -10.83 8.04
N ASN A 169 -13.63 -10.30 7.01
CA ASN A 169 -14.57 -11.07 6.21
C ASN A 169 -13.89 -12.27 5.54
N ARG A 170 -14.17 -13.45 6.10
CA ARG A 170 -13.56 -14.72 5.74
C ARG A 170 -13.87 -15.13 4.29
N GLU A 171 -15.13 -15.04 3.90
CA GLU A 171 -15.56 -15.42 2.56
C GLU A 171 -14.95 -14.52 1.48
N GLN A 172 -14.94 -13.21 1.72
CA GLN A 172 -14.35 -12.22 0.82
C GLN A 172 -12.85 -12.46 0.63
N CYS A 173 -12.12 -12.76 1.71
CA CYS A 173 -10.70 -13.09 1.67
C CYS A 173 -10.42 -14.37 0.87
N GLN A 174 -11.19 -15.45 1.07
CA GLN A 174 -11.06 -16.69 0.31
C GLN A 174 -11.34 -16.47 -1.18
N ASN A 175 -12.38 -15.69 -1.51
CA ASN A 175 -12.71 -15.34 -2.88
C ASN A 175 -11.59 -14.54 -3.57
N LEU A 176 -11.02 -13.57 -2.86
CA LEU A 176 -9.91 -12.77 -3.37
C LEU A 176 -8.64 -13.60 -3.55
N LEU A 177 -8.32 -14.50 -2.61
CA LEU A 177 -7.19 -15.43 -2.72
C LEU A 177 -7.36 -16.38 -3.92
N ARG A 178 -8.57 -16.93 -4.12
CA ARG A 178 -8.89 -17.77 -5.28
C ARG A 178 -8.70 -17.02 -6.60
N TYR A 179 -9.13 -15.76 -6.66
CA TYR A 179 -8.92 -14.90 -7.83
C TYR A 179 -7.42 -14.70 -8.12
N LEU A 180 -6.62 -14.37 -7.10
CA LEU A 180 -5.18 -14.12 -7.26
C LEU A 180 -4.41 -15.38 -7.70
N ARG A 181 -4.80 -16.57 -7.27
CA ARG A 181 -4.22 -17.85 -7.73
C ARG A 181 -4.43 -18.14 -9.22
N GLN A 182 -5.40 -17.45 -9.84
CA GLN A 182 -5.65 -17.52 -11.28
C GLN A 182 -4.97 -16.38 -12.05
N SER A 183 -4.17 -15.53 -11.38
CA SER A 183 -3.47 -14.42 -12.00
C SER A 183 -2.54 -14.87 -13.12
N LYS A 184 -2.47 -14.05 -14.18
CA LYS A 184 -1.50 -14.20 -15.28
C LYS A 184 -0.09 -13.77 -14.85
N ASN A 185 0.02 -12.97 -13.79
CA ASN A 185 1.31 -12.59 -13.23
C ASN A 185 1.84 -13.76 -12.36
N LEU A 186 2.94 -14.36 -12.80
CA LEU A 186 3.52 -15.55 -12.17
C LEU A 186 3.91 -15.29 -10.71
N PHE A 187 4.51 -14.14 -10.41
CA PHE A 187 4.89 -13.77 -9.05
C PHE A 187 3.68 -13.74 -8.10
N ILE A 188 2.59 -13.07 -8.50
CA ILE A 188 1.34 -13.04 -7.70
C ILE A 188 0.78 -14.46 -7.51
N LYS A 189 0.75 -15.24 -8.58
CA LYS A 189 0.23 -16.61 -8.55
C LYS A 189 1.04 -17.49 -7.60
N GLU A 190 2.36 -17.46 -7.68
CA GLU A 190 3.25 -18.25 -6.82
C GLU A 190 3.08 -17.87 -5.35
N GLN A 191 3.17 -16.57 -5.02
CA GLN A 191 3.00 -16.06 -3.64
C GLN A 191 1.65 -16.48 -3.03
N THR A 192 0.58 -16.47 -3.82
CA THR A 192 -0.77 -16.80 -3.35
C THR A 192 -1.06 -18.31 -3.31
N MET A 193 -0.33 -19.11 -4.08
CA MET A 193 -0.40 -20.58 -4.00
C MET A 193 0.32 -21.12 -2.75
N THR A 194 1.41 -20.47 -2.33
CA THR A 194 2.13 -20.83 -1.10
C THR A 194 1.43 -20.40 0.18
N TYR A 195 0.50 -19.44 0.08
CA TYR A 195 -0.20 -18.92 1.23
C TYR A 195 -1.41 -19.80 1.61
N CYS A 196 -1.41 -20.25 2.88
CA CYS A 196 -2.53 -20.94 3.52
C CYS A 196 -3.08 -20.05 4.64
N ILE A 197 -4.40 -19.85 4.63
CA ILE A 197 -5.12 -19.14 5.68
C ILE A 197 -5.41 -20.13 6.80
N SER A 198 -4.78 -19.96 7.97
CA SER A 198 -5.14 -20.68 9.19
C SER A 198 -6.12 -19.83 10.01
N TRP A 199 -7.39 -19.82 9.60
CA TRP A 199 -8.42 -19.37 10.52
C TRP A 199 -8.80 -20.56 11.35
N GLU A 200 -8.35 -20.56 12.61
CA GLU A 200 -8.87 -21.51 13.58
C GLU A 200 -10.39 -21.35 13.62
N ASP A 201 -11.09 -22.45 13.41
CA ASP A 201 -12.50 -22.54 13.76
C ASP A 201 -12.53 -22.37 15.27
N ALA A 202 -13.13 -21.27 15.74
CA ALA A 202 -13.35 -21.12 17.16
C ALA A 202 -14.22 -22.31 17.59
N GLU A 203 -13.62 -23.27 18.29
CA GLU A 203 -14.36 -24.36 18.92
C GLU A 203 -15.42 -23.71 19.80
N ILE A 204 -16.67 -23.88 19.41
CA ILE A 204 -17.82 -23.59 20.26
C ILE A 204 -17.72 -24.62 21.39
N ASN A 205 -17.15 -24.21 22.53
CA ASN A 205 -17.25 -24.98 23.77
C ASN A 205 -18.72 -25.06 24.17
N ASN A 206 -19.39 -26.12 23.68
CA ASN A 206 -20.67 -26.58 24.20
C ASN A 206 -20.40 -27.41 25.46
N ASP A 207 -19.99 -26.75 26.54
CA ASP A 207 -19.96 -27.35 27.88
C ASP A 207 -20.58 -26.35 28.85
N ASP A 208 -21.90 -26.18 28.76
CA ASP A 208 -22.68 -25.61 29.86
C ASP A 208 -24.20 -25.89 29.69
N GLN A 209 -24.57 -27.12 29.33
CA GLN A 209 -25.93 -27.63 29.57
C GLN A 209 -25.91 -29.15 29.82
N MET A 210 -25.43 -29.57 30.99
CA MET A 210 -26.02 -30.75 31.65
C MET A 210 -26.74 -30.30 32.91
N SER A 211 -28.06 -30.31 32.76
CA SER A 211 -29.11 -30.20 33.75
C SER A 211 -28.76 -30.86 35.08
N VAL A 212 -28.87 -30.07 36.14
CA VAL A 212 -29.18 -30.57 37.48
C VAL A 212 -30.51 -31.31 37.39
N SER A 213 -30.47 -32.63 37.49
CA SER A 213 -31.63 -33.45 37.84
C SER A 213 -31.40 -34.04 39.22
N ASP A 214 -32.11 -33.48 40.19
CA ASP A 214 -32.43 -34.11 41.46
C ASP A 214 -32.85 -35.57 41.27
N GLN A 215 -32.32 -36.46 42.10
CA GLN A 215 -33.07 -37.61 42.62
C GLN A 215 -32.44 -38.14 43.91
N SER A 216 -33.07 -37.73 45.02
CA SER A 216 -33.42 -38.53 46.20
C SER A 216 -32.88 -39.97 46.28
N SER A 217 -32.21 -40.29 47.38
CA SER A 217 -32.39 -41.60 48.01
C SER A 217 -32.22 -41.48 49.52
N ASP A 218 -33.31 -41.84 50.18
CA ASP A 218 -33.56 -41.85 51.61
C ASP A 218 -32.57 -42.69 52.44
N SER A 219 -32.60 -42.31 53.71
CA SER A 219 -32.08 -42.92 54.93
C SER A 219 -32.38 -44.42 55.15
N ASP A 220 -31.41 -45.06 55.81
CA ASP A 220 -31.50 -46.10 56.86
C ASP A 220 -32.03 -47.51 56.56
N ILE A 221 -31.42 -48.47 57.29
CA ILE A 221 -31.61 -49.93 57.51
C ILE A 221 -30.31 -50.65 57.07
N SER A 222 -29.45 -51.24 57.92
CA SER A 222 -29.51 -51.80 59.28
C SER A 222 -28.13 -51.72 59.94
#